data_AF-A0A9W8Z6K1-F1
#
_entry.id   AF-A0A9W8Z6K1-F1
#
_cell.length_a   1.000
_cell.length_b   1.000
_cell.length_c   1.000
_cell.angle_alpha   90.00
_cell.angle_beta   90.00
_cell.angle_gamma   90.00
#
_symmetry.space_group_name_H-M   'P 1'
#
loop_
_entity.id
_entity.type
_entity.pdbx_description
1 polymer ?
#
loop_
_entity_poly.entity_id
_entity_poly.type
_entity_poly.pdbx_seq_one_letter_code
_entity_poly.pdbx_strand_id
1 'polypeptide(L)'
;MHGKYAISAQARKRDAFKTPRLTKPPATAVTISAAAVSKRQKPNTPQLRSSSRTPLKSTIKKTARKAAVEEVHPLALAFKESSEDYRRHLYSTTVTKINRDLDTFLDKLYDSNLQIVSSDPANNYSQASPLKLTVPAIYHRYIEKLCKPLSNQHYLLQRTTSTSEVERMQVTIPDRFRSFEETLSAETEEFKNLQLQWEGVVAKIFQLGTACLGEDNLASLLSVAGPDAGEAESTLFVPEQADSAHQAIGKKKRVSLAGSDMAKLFPGFLFQASGQQKRPIPALPELPADEVQQFERVIADLGKQHVADLQRLEKEHLTWWKKKQKQIHQAFASD
;
A
#
# COMPACT_ATOMS: atom_id res chain seq x y z
N MET A 1 -16.25 36.73 37.89
CA MET A 1 -15.40 37.54 37.00
C MET A 1 -15.34 36.84 35.65
N HIS A 2 -15.99 37.42 34.63
CA HIS A 2 -16.14 36.80 33.31
C HIS A 2 -15.03 37.23 32.37
N GLY A 3 -14.10 36.31 32.10
CA GLY A 3 -13.05 36.47 31.09
C GLY A 3 -13.63 36.23 29.69
N LYS A 4 -13.85 37.31 28.94
CA LYS A 4 -14.15 37.26 27.50
C LYS A 4 -12.86 37.00 26.75
N TYR A 5 -12.69 35.79 26.22
CA TYR A 5 -11.63 35.50 25.26
C TYR A 5 -12.09 35.91 23.86
N ALA A 6 -11.47 36.96 23.33
CA ALA A 6 -11.62 37.38 21.94
C ALA A 6 -10.86 36.40 21.05
N ILE A 7 -11.60 35.62 20.26
CA ILE A 7 -11.03 34.73 19.25
C ILE A 7 -10.71 35.58 18.02
N SER A 8 -9.42 35.89 17.85
CA SER A 8 -8.88 36.53 16.66
C SER A 8 -8.97 35.58 15.46
N ALA A 9 -9.83 35.89 14.51
CA ALA A 9 -9.98 35.18 13.26
C ALA A 9 -8.79 35.49 12.33
N GLN A 10 -7.74 34.67 12.39
CA GLN A 10 -6.69 34.68 11.37
C GLN A 10 -7.20 34.01 10.09
N ALA A 11 -7.32 34.81 9.03
CA ALA A 11 -7.58 34.37 7.67
C ALA A 11 -6.42 33.49 7.18
N ARG A 12 -6.61 32.16 7.23
CA ARG A 12 -5.68 31.19 6.66
C ARG A 12 -5.80 31.21 5.13
N LYS A 13 -4.75 31.67 4.46
CA LYS A 13 -4.55 31.51 3.02
C LYS A 13 -4.54 30.00 2.69
N ARG A 14 -5.63 29.51 2.12
CA ARG A 14 -5.74 28.19 1.52
C ARG A 14 -5.09 28.23 0.13
N ASP A 15 -3.79 28.02 0.03
CA ASP A 15 -3.13 27.83 -1.27
C ASP A 15 -1.81 27.06 -1.09
N ALA A 16 -1.88 25.74 -0.86
CA ALA A 16 -0.71 24.85 -1.01
C ALA A 16 -1.07 23.35 -1.05
N PHE A 17 -2.15 22.96 -1.71
CA PHE A 17 -2.25 21.57 -2.21
C PHE A 17 -2.35 21.62 -3.72
N LYS A 18 -1.21 21.87 -4.36
CA LYS A 18 -1.02 21.49 -5.77
C LYS A 18 -1.02 19.97 -5.82
N THR A 19 -2.20 19.39 -5.95
CA THR A 19 -2.34 18.02 -6.44
C THR A 19 -1.56 17.93 -7.77
N PRO A 20 -0.68 16.93 -7.95
CA PRO A 20 -0.11 16.68 -9.26
C PRO A 20 -1.28 16.54 -10.24
N ARG A 21 -1.27 17.34 -11.31
CA ARG A 21 -2.26 17.25 -12.38
C ARG A 21 -2.21 15.82 -12.92
N LEU A 22 -3.12 14.98 -12.43
CA LEU A 22 -3.51 13.77 -13.13
C LEU A 22 -4.04 14.25 -14.47
N THR A 23 -3.19 14.06 -15.48
CA THR A 23 -3.49 14.24 -16.88
C THR A 23 -4.86 13.66 -17.16
N LYS A 24 -5.72 14.50 -17.72
CA LYS A 24 -7.03 14.10 -18.24
C LYS A 24 -6.85 12.81 -19.05
N PRO A 25 -7.63 11.75 -18.82
CA PRO A 25 -7.66 10.65 -19.76
C PRO A 25 -8.04 11.22 -21.14
N PRO A 26 -7.40 10.75 -22.23
CA PRO A 26 -7.71 11.23 -23.56
C PRO A 26 -9.22 11.06 -23.84
N ALA A 27 -9.86 12.15 -24.26
CA ALA A 27 -11.29 12.23 -24.58
C ALA A 27 -11.64 11.53 -25.90
N THR A 28 -11.20 10.29 -26.04
CA THR A 28 -11.58 9.39 -27.12
C THR A 28 -11.96 8.05 -26.49
N ALA A 29 -13.07 8.05 -25.75
CA ALA A 29 -13.85 6.84 -25.58
C ALA A 29 -14.43 6.48 -26.96
N VAL A 30 -13.63 5.77 -27.75
CA VAL A 30 -14.13 5.08 -28.93
C VAL A 30 -14.98 3.95 -28.39
N THR A 31 -16.30 4.12 -28.47
CA THR A 31 -17.26 3.03 -28.35
C THR A 31 -16.92 2.01 -29.43
N ILE A 32 -16.15 0.99 -29.08
CA ILE A 32 -15.92 -0.16 -29.96
C ILE A 32 -17.21 -0.97 -29.90
N SER A 33 -18.13 -0.69 -30.82
CA SER A 33 -19.26 -1.57 -31.09
C SER A 33 -18.75 -2.99 -31.35
N ALA A 34 -19.30 -3.96 -30.63
CA ALA A 34 -18.99 -5.39 -30.73
C ALA A 34 -19.37 -6.04 -32.09
N ALA A 35 -19.59 -5.24 -33.14
CA ALA A 35 -20.00 -5.70 -34.47
C ALA A 35 -18.86 -5.74 -35.50
N ALA A 36 -17.61 -5.45 -35.13
CA ALA A 36 -16.51 -5.31 -36.10
C ALA A 36 -15.20 -6.01 -35.68
N VAL A 37 -15.27 -7.25 -35.20
CA VAL A 37 -14.10 -8.15 -35.13
C VAL A 37 -14.42 -9.46 -35.84
N SER A 38 -14.37 -9.43 -37.16
CA SER A 38 -14.16 -10.64 -37.98
C SER A 38 -13.47 -10.29 -39.30
N LYS A 39 -12.38 -9.51 -39.23
CA LYS A 39 -11.39 -9.55 -40.32
C LYS A 39 -10.66 -10.88 -40.21
N ARG A 40 -11.15 -11.86 -40.97
CA ARG A 40 -10.46 -13.11 -41.29
C ARG A 40 -9.05 -12.79 -41.77
N GLN A 41 -8.06 -12.89 -40.90
CA GLN A 41 -6.71 -13.21 -41.34
C GLN A 41 -6.78 -14.59 -41.99
N LYS A 42 -6.38 -14.65 -43.26
CA LYS A 42 -6.19 -15.90 -43.98
C LYS A 42 -4.99 -16.63 -43.35
N PRO A 43 -5.15 -17.81 -42.73
CA PRO A 43 -4.02 -18.67 -42.51
C PRO A 43 -3.60 -19.23 -43.89
N ASN A 44 -2.43 -18.83 -44.36
CA ASN A 44 -1.73 -19.54 -45.42
C ASN A 44 -1.39 -20.94 -44.88
N THR A 45 -2.28 -21.90 -45.14
CA THR A 45 -2.06 -23.32 -44.88
C THR A 45 -1.88 -23.98 -46.23
N PRO A 46 -0.78 -24.74 -46.47
CA PRO A 46 -0.59 -25.43 -47.73
C PRO A 46 -1.69 -26.47 -47.92
N GLN A 47 -2.47 -26.25 -48.97
CA GLN A 47 -3.59 -27.08 -49.40
C GLN A 47 -3.07 -28.44 -49.85
N LEU A 48 -3.16 -29.44 -48.97
CA LEU A 48 -3.19 -30.84 -49.35
C LEU A 48 -4.40 -31.06 -50.26
N ARG A 49 -4.11 -31.58 -51.45
CA ARG A 49 -5.08 -32.01 -52.47
C ARG A 49 -6.18 -32.84 -51.83
N SER A 50 -7.41 -32.34 -51.88
CA SER A 50 -8.58 -33.22 -51.95
C SER A 50 -9.53 -32.68 -53.02
N SER A 51 -9.59 -33.46 -54.09
CA SER A 51 -10.47 -33.28 -55.24
C SER A 51 -11.90 -33.62 -54.82
N SER A 52 -12.77 -32.61 -54.79
CA SER A 52 -14.21 -32.80 -54.86
C SER A 52 -14.77 -31.75 -55.81
N ARG A 53 -14.81 -32.11 -57.10
CA ARG A 53 -15.46 -31.37 -58.17
C ARG A 53 -16.94 -31.16 -57.82
N THR A 54 -17.35 -29.92 -57.58
CA THR A 54 -18.73 -29.47 -57.82
C THR A 54 -18.76 -28.64 -59.10
N PRO A 55 -19.74 -28.84 -60.00
CA PRO A 55 -19.78 -28.12 -61.25
C PRO A 55 -20.27 -26.69 -61.02
N LEU A 56 -19.32 -25.76 -61.15
CA LEU A 56 -19.55 -24.33 -61.28
C LEU A 56 -20.32 -24.07 -62.59
N LYS A 57 -21.63 -23.83 -62.51
CA LYS A 57 -22.40 -23.34 -63.66
C LYS A 57 -22.14 -21.84 -63.84
N SER A 58 -21.41 -21.57 -64.89
CA SER A 58 -21.08 -20.27 -65.46
C SER A 58 -22.29 -19.34 -65.62
N THR A 59 -22.05 -18.09 -65.25
CA THR A 59 -22.66 -16.88 -65.81
C THR A 59 -22.87 -16.98 -67.32
N ILE A 60 -24.13 -17.05 -67.76
CA ILE A 60 -24.52 -16.86 -69.16
C ILE A 60 -25.41 -15.63 -69.27
N LYS A 61 -25.00 -14.78 -70.21
CA LYS A 61 -25.51 -13.48 -70.58
C LYS A 61 -27.03 -13.46 -70.74
N LYS A 62 -27.65 -12.40 -70.21
CA LYS A 62 -29.02 -11.96 -70.51
C LYS A 62 -29.20 -11.79 -72.01
N THR A 63 -29.78 -12.79 -72.67
CA THR A 63 -30.55 -12.58 -73.90
C THR A 63 -32.01 -12.69 -73.52
N ALA A 64 -32.74 -11.59 -73.64
CA ALA A 64 -34.20 -11.55 -73.57
C ALA A 64 -34.77 -12.38 -74.73
N ARG A 65 -34.84 -13.70 -74.55
CA ARG A 65 -35.70 -14.56 -75.35
C ARG A 65 -37.04 -14.57 -74.67
N LYS A 66 -38.06 -14.14 -75.40
CA LYS A 66 -39.48 -14.27 -75.05
C LYS A 66 -39.66 -15.66 -74.45
N ALA A 67 -40.09 -15.72 -73.19
CA ALA A 67 -40.41 -16.98 -72.53
C ALA A 67 -41.47 -17.66 -73.41
N ALA A 68 -41.04 -18.67 -74.17
CA ALA A 68 -41.99 -19.59 -74.76
C ALA A 68 -42.77 -20.13 -73.57
N VAL A 69 -44.09 -19.99 -73.62
CA VAL A 69 -45.00 -20.70 -72.72
C VAL A 69 -44.78 -22.16 -73.06
N GLU A 70 -43.77 -22.77 -72.45
CA GLU A 70 -43.61 -24.22 -72.49
C GLU A 70 -44.89 -24.75 -71.86
N GLU A 71 -45.69 -25.47 -72.64
CA GLU A 71 -46.80 -26.28 -72.15
C GLU A 71 -46.19 -27.37 -71.26
N VAL A 72 -45.84 -27.00 -70.03
CA VAL A 72 -45.35 -27.92 -69.04
C VAL A 72 -46.51 -28.82 -68.67
N HIS A 73 -46.35 -30.11 -68.94
CA HIS A 73 -47.33 -31.14 -68.60
C HIS A 73 -47.81 -30.95 -67.15
N PRO A 74 -49.11 -30.99 -66.84
CA PRO A 74 -49.63 -30.67 -65.51
C PRO A 74 -49.01 -31.53 -64.39
N LEU A 75 -48.68 -32.79 -64.68
CA LEU A 75 -47.93 -33.65 -63.74
C LEU A 75 -46.52 -33.14 -63.43
N ALA A 76 -45.82 -32.54 -64.40
CA ALA A 76 -44.49 -31.97 -64.19
C ALA A 76 -44.55 -30.70 -63.34
N LEU A 77 -45.61 -29.88 -63.47
CA LEU A 77 -45.87 -28.76 -62.58
C LEU A 77 -46.15 -29.23 -61.15
N ALA A 78 -47.06 -30.21 -60.97
CA ALA A 78 -47.39 -30.77 -59.66
C ALA A 78 -46.18 -31.44 -58.99
N PHE A 79 -45.35 -32.16 -59.75
CA PHE A 79 -44.11 -32.74 -59.24
C PHE A 79 -43.10 -31.66 -58.83
N LYS A 80 -42.96 -30.60 -59.63
CA LYS A 80 -42.06 -29.50 -59.29
C LYS A 80 -42.52 -28.79 -58.01
N GLU A 81 -43.79 -28.43 -57.92
CA GLU A 81 -44.38 -27.77 -56.76
C GLU A 81 -44.24 -28.63 -55.49
N SER A 82 -44.63 -29.91 -55.54
CA SER A 82 -44.45 -30.84 -54.41
C SER A 82 -42.98 -31.03 -54.03
N SER A 83 -42.06 -31.04 -54.99
CA SER A 83 -40.62 -31.11 -54.72
C SER A 83 -40.08 -29.83 -54.07
N GLU A 84 -40.58 -28.65 -54.47
CA GLU A 84 -40.21 -27.36 -53.88
C GLU A 84 -40.78 -27.23 -52.47
N ASP A 85 -42.03 -27.62 -52.25
CA ASP A 85 -42.66 -27.62 -50.93
C ASP A 85 -41.97 -28.60 -49.98
N TYR A 86 -41.60 -29.79 -50.45
CA TYR A 86 -40.79 -30.71 -49.64
C TYR A 86 -39.44 -30.10 -49.25
N ARG A 87 -38.74 -29.44 -50.17
CA ARG A 87 -37.47 -28.74 -49.86
C ARG A 87 -37.68 -27.59 -48.87
N ARG A 88 -38.74 -26.80 -49.02
CA ARG A 88 -39.11 -25.71 -48.10
C ARG A 88 -39.43 -26.27 -46.71
N HIS A 89 -40.17 -27.37 -46.64
CA HIS A 89 -40.51 -28.04 -45.40
C HIS A 89 -39.27 -28.59 -44.69
N LEU A 90 -38.37 -29.28 -45.41
CA LEU A 90 -37.09 -29.73 -44.86
C LEU A 90 -36.26 -28.55 -44.35
N TYR A 91 -36.13 -27.49 -45.14
CA TYR A 91 -35.38 -26.30 -44.71
C TYR A 91 -35.98 -25.68 -43.45
N SER A 92 -37.30 -25.44 -43.43
CA SER A 92 -37.99 -24.89 -42.26
C SER A 92 -37.82 -25.78 -41.02
N THR A 93 -37.95 -27.10 -41.17
CA THR A 93 -37.79 -28.06 -40.08
C THR A 93 -36.36 -28.10 -39.55
N THR A 94 -35.36 -28.07 -40.44
CA THR A 94 -33.96 -28.03 -40.02
C THR A 94 -33.60 -26.72 -39.33
N VAL A 95 -34.04 -25.57 -39.84
CA VAL A 95 -33.80 -24.25 -39.22
C VAL A 95 -34.45 -24.15 -37.85
N THR A 96 -35.70 -24.57 -37.72
CA THR A 96 -36.40 -24.57 -36.42
C THR A 96 -35.72 -25.48 -35.40
N LYS A 97 -35.25 -26.66 -35.83
CA LYS A 97 -34.46 -27.55 -34.96
C LYS A 97 -33.13 -26.92 -34.52
N ILE A 98 -32.38 -26.34 -35.45
CA ILE A 98 -31.10 -25.66 -35.15
C ILE A 98 -31.31 -24.51 -34.16
N ASN A 99 -32.33 -23.68 -34.37
CA ASN A 99 -32.62 -22.57 -33.47
C ASN A 99 -33.02 -23.07 -32.08
N ARG A 100 -33.87 -24.09 -32.00
CA ARG A 100 -34.26 -24.70 -30.73
C ARG A 100 -33.05 -25.28 -29.99
N ASP A 101 -32.20 -26.01 -30.69
CA ASP A 101 -30.99 -26.60 -30.10
C ASP A 101 -30.06 -25.48 -29.60
N LEU A 102 -29.88 -24.41 -30.37
CA LEU A 102 -29.10 -23.23 -29.97
C LEU A 102 -29.64 -22.58 -28.69
N ASP A 103 -30.95 -22.34 -28.61
CA ASP A 103 -31.59 -21.75 -27.43
C ASP A 103 -31.37 -22.64 -26.20
N THR A 104 -31.56 -23.97 -26.34
CA THR A 104 -31.31 -24.89 -25.23
C THR A 104 -29.85 -24.94 -24.78
N PHE A 105 -28.89 -24.74 -25.70
CA PHE A 105 -27.48 -24.64 -25.34
C PHE A 105 -27.17 -23.32 -24.62
N LEU A 106 -27.77 -22.21 -25.06
CA LEU A 106 -27.61 -20.91 -24.39
C LEU A 106 -28.18 -20.95 -22.97
N ASP A 107 -29.36 -21.54 -22.79
CA ASP A 107 -29.98 -21.69 -21.46
C ASP A 107 -29.12 -22.55 -20.55
N LYS A 108 -28.63 -23.71 -21.03
CA LYS A 108 -27.71 -24.56 -20.26
C LYS A 108 -26.41 -23.85 -19.91
N LEU A 109 -25.86 -23.07 -20.84
CA LEU A 109 -24.63 -22.32 -20.61
C LEU A 109 -24.88 -21.23 -19.56
N TYR A 110 -26.01 -20.53 -19.64
CA TYR A 110 -26.40 -19.53 -18.64
C TYR A 110 -26.55 -20.16 -17.26
N ASP A 111 -27.34 -21.24 -17.14
CA ASP A 111 -27.57 -21.94 -15.88
C ASP A 111 -26.29 -22.53 -15.29
N SER A 112 -25.40 -23.07 -16.12
CA SER A 112 -24.10 -23.59 -15.67
C SER A 112 -23.16 -22.51 -15.14
N ASN A 113 -23.31 -21.27 -15.61
CA ASN A 113 -22.52 -20.12 -15.14
C ASN A 113 -23.10 -19.49 -13.87
N LEU A 114 -24.31 -19.86 -13.46
CA LEU A 114 -24.90 -19.43 -12.20
C LEU A 114 -24.35 -20.27 -11.06
N GLN A 115 -23.59 -19.65 -10.17
CA GLN A 115 -23.18 -20.25 -8.92
C GLN A 115 -24.04 -19.71 -7.78
N ILE A 116 -24.39 -20.59 -6.84
CA ILE A 116 -25.14 -20.22 -5.65
C ILE A 116 -24.17 -19.60 -4.67
N VAL A 117 -24.34 -18.31 -4.35
CA VAL A 117 -23.56 -17.64 -3.31
C VAL A 117 -24.35 -17.67 -2.02
N SER A 118 -23.81 -18.35 -1.00
CA SER A 118 -24.37 -18.29 0.35
C SER A 118 -24.33 -16.85 0.87
N SER A 119 -25.43 -16.38 1.45
CA SER A 119 -25.44 -15.14 2.22
C SER A 119 -24.46 -15.25 3.40
N ASP A 120 -23.91 -14.10 3.80
CA ASP A 120 -22.99 -14.00 4.94
C ASP A 120 -23.66 -14.58 6.21
N PRO A 121 -23.01 -15.48 6.96
CA PRO A 121 -23.59 -16.10 8.15
C PRO A 121 -23.86 -15.09 9.27
N ALA A 122 -23.32 -13.88 9.18
CA ALA A 122 -23.53 -12.83 10.18
C ALA A 122 -24.98 -12.30 10.25
N ASN A 123 -25.80 -12.56 9.22
CA ASN A 123 -27.18 -12.07 9.17
C ASN A 123 -28.18 -13.21 9.37
N ASN A 124 -28.17 -13.81 10.57
CA ASN A 124 -29.02 -14.95 10.98
C ASN A 124 -30.53 -14.72 10.85
N TYR A 125 -30.99 -13.52 10.52
CA TYR A 125 -32.41 -13.16 10.42
C TYR A 125 -32.92 -13.10 8.97
N SER A 126 -32.06 -13.26 7.98
CA SER A 126 -32.49 -13.16 6.59
C SER A 126 -32.89 -14.53 6.05
N GLN A 127 -34.18 -14.85 6.05
CA GLN A 127 -34.77 -15.95 5.25
C GLN A 127 -34.68 -15.68 3.73
N ALA A 128 -33.63 -15.00 3.28
CA ALA A 128 -33.42 -14.70 1.88
C ALA A 128 -33.00 -15.97 1.14
N SER A 129 -33.70 -16.27 0.04
CA SER A 129 -33.34 -17.39 -0.82
C SER A 129 -31.92 -17.20 -1.36
N PRO A 130 -31.13 -18.29 -1.54
CA PRO A 130 -29.77 -18.20 -2.05
C PRO A 130 -29.73 -17.50 -3.41
N LEU A 131 -28.93 -16.43 -3.52
CA LEU A 131 -28.84 -15.67 -4.76
C LEU A 131 -27.95 -16.42 -5.76
N LYS A 132 -28.52 -16.79 -6.90
CA LYS A 132 -27.77 -17.34 -8.03
C LYS A 132 -27.11 -16.19 -8.79
N LEU A 133 -25.79 -16.17 -8.82
CA LEU A 133 -25.01 -15.12 -9.47
C LEU A 133 -24.10 -15.72 -10.52
N THR A 134 -23.91 -14.99 -11.61
CA THR A 134 -22.88 -15.34 -12.60
C THR A 134 -21.50 -15.12 -12.01
N VAL A 135 -20.50 -15.90 -12.44
CA VAL A 135 -19.11 -15.76 -11.99
C VAL A 135 -18.60 -14.30 -12.01
N PRO A 136 -18.81 -13.48 -13.06
CA PRO A 136 -18.41 -12.08 -13.05
C PRO A 136 -19.12 -11.24 -11.97
N ALA A 137 -20.41 -11.49 -11.72
CA ALA A 137 -21.16 -10.80 -10.69
C ALA A 137 -20.66 -11.17 -9.28
N ILE A 138 -20.19 -12.40 -9.09
CA ILE A 138 -19.55 -12.85 -7.84
C ILE A 138 -18.27 -12.07 -7.60
N TYR A 139 -17.39 -12.00 -8.60
CA TYR A 139 -16.16 -11.21 -8.51
C TYR A 139 -16.47 -9.74 -8.26
N HIS A 140 -17.46 -9.17 -8.95
CA HIS A 140 -17.85 -7.79 -8.73
C HIS A 140 -18.28 -7.53 -7.28
N ARG A 141 -19.07 -8.42 -6.68
CA ARG A 141 -19.44 -8.32 -5.25
C ARG A 141 -18.24 -8.44 -4.32
N TYR A 142 -17.28 -9.32 -4.60
CA TYR A 142 -16.05 -9.39 -3.80
C TYR A 142 -15.23 -8.11 -3.92
N ILE A 143 -15.10 -7.57 -5.13
CA ILE A 143 -14.43 -6.29 -5.38
C ILE A 143 -15.16 -5.18 -4.64
N GLU A 144 -16.49 -5.09 -4.71
CA GLU A 144 -17.25 -4.10 -3.95
C GLU A 144 -17.04 -4.24 -2.43
N LYS A 145 -16.97 -5.47 -1.90
CA LYS A 145 -16.68 -5.69 -0.47
C LYS A 145 -15.26 -5.21 -0.11
N LEU A 146 -14.26 -5.49 -0.95
CA LEU A 146 -12.86 -5.13 -0.72
C LEU A 146 -12.54 -3.65 -0.98
N CYS A 147 -13.17 -3.08 -2.00
CA CYS A 147 -12.95 -1.71 -2.47
C CYS A 147 -13.90 -0.70 -1.81
N LYS A 148 -14.77 -1.14 -0.89
CA LYS A 148 -15.50 -0.21 -0.03
C LYS A 148 -14.48 0.63 0.73
N PRO A 149 -14.40 1.95 0.47
CA PRO A 149 -13.39 2.77 1.10
C PRO A 149 -13.62 2.74 2.61
N LEU A 150 -12.58 2.34 3.35
CA LEU A 150 -12.60 2.32 4.82
C LEU A 150 -12.82 3.72 5.40
N SER A 151 -12.70 4.77 4.59
CA SER A 151 -12.84 6.17 4.99
C SER A 151 -14.16 6.50 5.68
N ASN A 152 -15.25 5.83 5.28
CA ASN A 152 -16.60 6.16 5.76
C ASN A 152 -17.09 5.22 6.86
N GLN A 153 -16.26 4.27 7.29
CA GLN A 153 -16.60 3.39 8.40
C GLN A 153 -16.34 4.13 9.72
N HIS A 154 -17.34 4.11 10.61
CA HIS A 154 -17.23 4.64 11.95
C HIS A 154 -16.62 3.57 12.86
N TYR A 155 -15.51 3.91 13.51
CA TYR A 155 -14.86 3.06 14.49
C TYR A 155 -15.20 3.56 15.89
N LEU A 156 -15.59 2.65 16.78
CA LEU A 156 -15.74 2.94 18.20
C LEU A 156 -14.37 2.89 18.86
N LEU A 157 -13.83 4.06 19.19
CA LEU A 157 -12.60 4.19 19.97
C LEU A 157 -12.95 4.44 21.43
N GLN A 158 -12.26 3.73 22.32
CA GLN A 158 -12.28 4.04 23.75
C GLN A 158 -11.06 4.91 24.07
N ARG A 159 -11.29 6.06 24.69
CA ARG A 159 -10.24 6.95 25.20
C ARG A 159 -10.44 7.15 26.68
N THR A 160 -9.38 6.97 27.46
CA THR A 160 -9.33 7.38 28.86
C THR A 160 -9.06 8.87 28.93
N THR A 161 -9.97 9.63 29.52
CA THR A 161 -9.79 11.06 29.80
C THR A 161 -8.84 11.25 30.98
N SER A 162 -8.36 12.49 31.18
CA SER A 162 -7.53 12.85 32.33
C SER A 162 -8.21 12.61 33.68
N THR A 163 -9.55 12.52 33.70
CA THR A 163 -10.36 12.14 34.87
C THR A 163 -10.47 10.63 35.08
N SER A 164 -9.72 9.81 34.32
CA SER A 164 -9.75 8.34 34.32
C SER A 164 -11.08 7.69 33.88
N GLU A 165 -11.99 8.46 33.31
CA GLU A 165 -13.23 7.93 32.73
C GLU A 165 -12.98 7.39 31.31
N VAL A 166 -13.64 6.29 30.96
CA VAL A 166 -13.54 5.68 29.63
C VAL A 166 -14.66 6.22 28.75
N GLU A 167 -14.32 7.15 27.87
CA GLU A 167 -15.26 7.70 26.88
C GLU A 167 -15.21 6.88 25.58
N ARG A 168 -16.39 6.55 25.04
CA ARG A 168 -16.54 5.89 23.74
C ARG A 168 -16.85 6.93 22.68
N MET A 169 -15.90 7.17 21.79
CA MET A 169 -16.04 8.12 20.68
C MET A 169 -16.16 7.35 19.36
N GLN A 170 -17.12 7.74 18.52
CA GLN A 170 -17.14 7.29 17.13
C GLN A 170 -16.24 8.20 16.30
N VAL A 171 -15.24 7.61 15.64
CA VAL A 171 -14.24 8.36 14.86
C VAL A 171 -14.06 7.67 13.50
N THR A 172 -13.87 8.46 12.45
CA THR A 172 -13.52 7.94 11.12
C THR A 172 -12.00 7.85 10.93
N ILE A 173 -11.53 7.04 9.98
CA ILE A 173 -10.09 6.98 9.65
C ILE A 173 -9.51 8.34 9.23
N PRO A 174 -10.19 9.15 8.39
CA PRO A 174 -9.72 10.49 8.06
C PRO A 174 -9.53 11.39 9.29
N ASP A 175 -10.44 11.31 10.26
CA ASP A 175 -10.33 12.08 11.50
C ASP A 175 -9.11 11.63 12.33
N ARG A 176 -8.83 10.32 12.37
CA ARG A 176 -7.61 9.77 13.00
C ARG A 176 -6.35 10.30 12.34
N PHE A 177 -6.27 10.26 11.01
CA PHE A 177 -5.11 10.78 10.29
C PHE A 177 -4.89 12.26 10.57
N ARG A 178 -5.95 13.06 10.58
CA ARG A 178 -5.86 14.48 10.95
C ARG A 178 -5.35 14.66 12.38
N SER A 179 -5.90 13.93 13.36
CA SER A 179 -5.44 14.01 14.75
C SER A 179 -3.97 13.58 14.92
N PHE A 180 -3.52 12.61 14.11
CA PHE A 180 -2.13 12.17 14.09
C PHE A 180 -1.20 13.24 13.51
N GLU A 181 -1.58 13.85 12.38
CA GLU A 181 -0.83 14.97 11.79
C GLU A 181 -0.72 16.16 12.75
N GLU A 182 -1.81 16.50 13.45
CA GLU A 182 -1.82 17.53 14.47
C GLU A 182 -0.86 17.21 15.62
N THR A 183 -0.91 15.97 16.14
CA THR A 183 -0.02 15.50 17.21
C THR A 183 1.44 15.54 16.78
N LEU A 184 1.74 15.02 15.58
CA LEU A 184 3.09 15.01 15.02
C LEU A 184 3.63 16.44 14.84
N SER A 185 2.78 17.37 14.39
CA SER A 185 3.17 18.77 14.27
C SER A 185 3.48 19.42 15.62
N ALA A 186 2.69 19.12 16.66
CA ALA A 186 2.91 19.61 18.01
C ALA A 186 4.21 19.06 18.60
N GLU A 187 4.43 17.75 18.51
CA GLU A 187 5.67 17.09 18.97
C GLU A 187 6.90 17.62 18.23
N THR A 188 6.79 17.89 16.93
CA THR A 188 7.88 18.47 16.14
C THR A 188 8.25 19.87 16.63
N GLU A 189 7.26 20.69 17.00
CA GLU A 189 7.52 22.02 17.57
C GLU A 189 8.10 21.92 18.99
N GLU A 190 7.63 20.99 19.82
CA GLU A 190 8.23 20.72 21.13
C GLU A 190 9.69 20.27 21.01
N PHE A 191 10.00 19.39 20.06
CA PHE A 191 11.37 18.95 19.80
C PHE A 191 12.28 20.11 19.40
N LYS A 192 11.82 21.01 18.51
CA LYS A 192 12.58 22.22 18.16
C LYS A 192 12.82 23.13 19.37
N ASN A 193 11.82 23.28 20.23
CA ASN A 193 11.95 24.09 21.43
C ASN A 193 12.97 23.48 22.41
N LEU A 194 12.92 22.17 22.63
CA LEU A 194 13.90 21.46 23.45
C LEU A 194 15.30 21.54 22.86
N GLN A 195 15.43 21.47 21.54
CA GLN A 195 16.70 21.65 20.86
C GLN A 195 17.29 23.05 21.12
N LEU A 196 16.48 24.11 20.99
CA LEU A 196 16.91 25.48 21.31
C LEU A 196 17.32 25.63 22.77
N GLN A 197 16.60 24.99 23.70
CA GLN A 197 16.96 24.99 25.12
C GLN A 197 18.30 24.28 25.35
N TRP A 198 18.49 23.11 24.73
CA TRP A 198 19.73 22.34 24.81
C TRP A 198 20.92 23.13 24.24
N GLU A 199 20.77 23.75 23.06
CA GLU A 199 21.78 24.63 22.48
C GLU A 199 22.13 25.79 23.42
N GLY A 200 21.13 26.38 24.07
CA GLY A 200 21.33 27.42 25.08
C GLY A 200 22.12 26.95 26.31
N VAL A 201 21.86 25.73 26.79
CA VAL A 201 22.61 25.13 27.92
C VAL A 201 24.04 24.80 27.50
N VAL A 202 24.23 24.16 26.35
CA VAL A 202 25.56 23.83 25.82
C VAL A 202 26.38 25.09 25.58
N ALA A 203 25.78 26.16 25.03
CA ALA A 203 26.44 27.43 24.86
C ALA A 203 26.92 28.01 26.20
N LYS A 204 26.10 27.92 27.27
CA LYS A 204 26.50 28.33 28.62
C LYS A 204 27.63 27.47 29.19
N ILE A 205 27.58 26.15 29.02
CA ILE A 205 28.65 25.24 29.47
C ILE A 205 29.96 25.56 28.74
N PHE A 206 29.90 25.70 27.41
CA PHE A 206 31.06 26.06 26.59
C PHE A 206 31.66 27.39 27.05
N GLN A 207 30.80 28.38 27.26
CA GLN A 207 31.19 29.71 27.71
C GLN A 207 31.78 29.70 29.14
N LEU A 208 31.28 28.83 30.04
CA LEU A 208 31.89 28.62 31.35
C LEU A 208 33.27 27.96 31.22
N GLY A 209 33.38 26.95 30.36
CA GLY A 209 34.63 26.26 30.08
C GLY A 209 35.71 27.17 29.52
N THR A 210 35.38 28.04 28.55
CA THR A 210 36.34 29.01 28.01
C THR A 210 36.77 30.00 29.08
N ALA A 211 35.86 30.44 29.96
CA ALA A 211 36.17 31.36 31.05
C ALA A 211 37.08 30.74 32.11
N CYS A 212 36.90 29.46 32.47
CA CYS A 212 37.68 28.80 33.50
C CYS A 212 39.04 28.28 33.01
N LEU A 213 39.10 27.74 31.79
CA LEU A 213 40.28 27.03 31.28
C LEU A 213 41.10 27.85 30.27
N GLY A 214 40.51 28.88 29.68
CA GLY A 214 41.06 29.56 28.51
C GLY A 214 40.66 28.87 27.20
N GLU A 215 40.60 29.64 26.11
CA GLU A 215 40.14 29.17 24.80
C GLU A 215 40.99 28.01 24.26
N ASP A 216 42.32 28.09 24.39
CA ASP A 216 43.25 27.09 23.88
C ASP A 216 43.11 25.73 24.59
N ASN A 217 42.95 25.74 25.91
CA ASN A 217 42.80 24.52 26.70
C ASN A 217 41.42 23.88 26.48
N LEU A 218 40.35 24.68 26.36
CA LEU A 218 39.03 24.15 26.03
C LEU A 218 39.01 23.60 24.59
N ALA A 219 39.64 24.30 23.64
CA ALA A 219 39.79 23.82 22.28
C ALA A 219 40.60 22.52 22.23
N SER A 220 41.65 22.39 23.05
CA SER A 220 42.41 21.15 23.19
C SER A 220 41.61 20.01 23.84
N LEU A 221 40.66 20.31 24.73
CA LEU A 221 39.83 19.31 25.42
C LEU A 221 38.65 18.85 24.57
N LEU A 222 38.05 19.77 23.80
CA LEU A 222 36.96 19.48 22.86
C LEU A 222 37.46 18.97 21.51
N SER A 223 38.71 19.27 21.16
CA SER A 223 39.43 18.52 20.14
C SER A 223 39.66 17.13 20.70
N VAL A 224 38.65 16.27 20.56
CA VAL A 224 38.85 14.83 20.63
C VAL A 224 40.00 14.57 19.65
N ALA A 225 41.19 14.30 20.18
CA ALA A 225 42.26 13.73 19.40
C ALA A 225 41.64 12.48 18.79
N GLY A 226 41.23 12.59 17.51
CA GLY A 226 40.67 11.46 16.79
C GLY A 226 41.66 10.33 17.00
N PRO A 227 41.22 9.13 17.41
CA PRO A 227 42.13 8.04 17.74
C PRO A 227 43.14 7.98 16.61
N ASP A 228 44.42 8.23 16.93
CA ASP A 228 45.48 8.08 15.97
C ASP A 228 45.25 6.71 15.35
N ALA A 229 45.19 6.65 14.03
CA ALA A 229 44.91 5.42 13.30
C ALA A 229 46.06 4.38 13.41
N GLY A 230 46.80 4.41 14.52
CA GLY A 230 47.78 3.44 14.95
C GLY A 230 47.16 2.56 16.03
N GLU A 231 47.11 1.26 15.74
CA GLU A 231 46.68 0.19 16.64
C GLU A 231 45.17 0.06 16.81
N ALA A 232 44.60 -0.68 15.85
CA ALA A 232 43.31 -1.34 15.96
C ALA A 232 43.32 -2.28 17.17
N GLU A 233 42.90 -1.79 18.32
CA GLU A 233 42.41 -2.66 19.38
C GLU A 233 41.21 -3.45 18.84
N SER A 234 41.27 -4.76 19.07
CA SER A 234 40.37 -5.78 18.57
C SER A 234 38.92 -5.43 18.90
N THR A 235 38.20 -4.93 17.89
CA THR A 235 36.76 -4.75 17.97
C THR A 235 36.11 -6.07 18.30
N LEU A 236 35.39 -6.10 19.42
CA LEU A 236 34.57 -7.19 19.98
C LEU A 236 33.45 -7.69 19.03
N PHE A 237 33.41 -7.21 17.80
CA PHE A 237 32.55 -7.69 16.74
C PHE A 237 33.37 -8.55 15.79
N VAL A 238 33.35 -9.87 16.04
CA VAL A 238 33.84 -10.87 15.10
C VAL A 238 32.97 -10.78 13.84
N PRO A 239 33.53 -10.37 12.68
CA PRO A 239 32.81 -10.49 11.41
C PRO A 239 32.77 -11.97 11.07
N GLU A 240 31.63 -12.60 11.32
CA GLU A 240 31.37 -13.98 10.93
C GLU A 240 31.10 -14.01 9.42
N GLN A 241 32.14 -13.86 8.58
CA GLN A 241 32.04 -14.25 7.17
C GLN A 241 33.40 -14.49 6.49
N ALA A 242 33.62 -15.79 6.27
CA ALA A 242 34.23 -16.45 5.11
C ALA A 242 35.72 -16.23 4.81
N ASP A 243 36.41 -17.36 4.91
CA ASP A 243 37.70 -17.69 4.29
C ASP A 243 37.76 -17.25 2.83
N SER A 244 38.64 -16.30 2.53
CA SER A 244 39.22 -16.15 1.20
C SER A 244 40.58 -15.50 1.34
N ALA A 245 41.60 -16.36 1.46
CA ALA A 245 42.98 -15.99 1.27
C ALA A 245 43.16 -15.40 -0.13
N HIS A 246 43.30 -14.08 -0.25
CA HIS A 246 44.17 -13.44 -1.23
C HIS A 246 44.47 -12.00 -0.79
N GLN A 247 45.76 -11.75 -0.56
CA GLN A 247 46.34 -10.44 -0.33
C GLN A 247 46.10 -9.53 -1.54
N ALA A 248 45.41 -8.42 -1.33
CA ALA A 248 45.59 -7.21 -2.11
C ALA A 248 45.41 -6.01 -1.18
N ILE A 249 46.45 -5.18 -1.07
CA ILE A 249 46.45 -3.92 -0.34
C ILE A 249 45.57 -2.93 -1.12
N GLY A 250 44.26 -3.06 -0.92
CA GLY A 250 43.26 -2.14 -1.44
C GLY A 250 42.96 -1.07 -0.41
N LYS A 251 43.12 0.20 -0.79
CA LYS A 251 42.72 1.37 0.02
C LYS A 251 41.30 1.15 0.57
N LYS A 252 41.17 1.01 1.89
CA LYS A 252 39.89 0.88 2.57
C LYS A 252 39.03 2.10 2.22
N LYS A 253 38.01 1.92 1.37
CA LYS A 253 36.95 2.92 1.16
C LYS A 253 36.28 3.13 2.52
N ARG A 254 36.53 4.27 3.17
CA ARG A 254 35.67 4.75 4.26
C ARG A 254 34.26 4.87 3.69
N VAL A 255 33.34 4.07 4.20
CA VAL A 255 31.91 4.22 3.92
C VAL A 255 31.47 5.47 4.69
N SER A 256 31.50 6.63 4.04
CA SER A 256 30.80 7.81 4.53
C SER A 256 29.29 7.55 4.37
N LEU A 257 28.61 7.27 5.48
CA LEU A 257 27.13 7.15 5.52
C LEU A 257 26.43 8.45 5.09
N ALA A 258 27.14 9.57 5.05
CA ALA A 258 26.68 10.81 4.45
C ALA A 258 26.90 10.79 2.93
N GLY A 259 25.99 10.13 2.20
CA GLY A 259 25.79 10.45 0.79
C GLY A 259 25.40 11.93 0.68
N SER A 260 25.78 12.60 -0.41
CA SER A 260 25.49 14.03 -0.67
C SER A 260 24.01 14.42 -0.52
N ASP A 261 23.08 13.46 -0.54
CA ASP A 261 21.66 13.70 -0.32
C ASP A 261 21.21 13.63 1.15
N MET A 262 21.97 13.00 2.04
CA MET A 262 21.64 12.96 3.48
C MET A 262 21.81 14.33 4.13
N ALA A 263 22.73 15.17 3.65
CA ALA A 263 22.91 16.54 4.14
C ALA A 263 21.66 17.44 3.94
N LYS A 264 20.73 17.04 3.05
CA LYS A 264 19.44 17.73 2.87
C LYS A 264 18.35 17.21 3.82
N LEU A 265 18.53 16.02 4.39
CA LEU A 265 17.57 15.38 5.29
C LEU A 265 17.78 15.79 6.74
N PHE A 266 18.97 16.29 7.08
CA PHE A 266 19.28 16.77 8.42
C PHE A 266 19.31 18.30 8.49
N PRO A 267 18.81 18.89 9.59
CA PRO A 267 18.80 20.33 9.76
C PRO A 267 20.24 20.89 9.85
N GLY A 268 20.49 21.98 9.11
CA GLY A 268 21.84 22.49 8.82
C GLY A 268 22.67 22.93 10.02
N PHE A 269 22.06 23.16 11.19
CA PHE A 269 22.77 23.56 12.41
C PHE A 269 23.71 22.46 12.93
N LEU A 270 23.44 21.18 12.62
CA LEU A 270 24.36 20.07 12.96
C LEU A 270 25.71 20.18 12.24
N PHE A 271 25.78 21.00 11.19
CA PHE A 271 26.96 21.16 10.35
C PHE A 271 27.55 22.57 10.40
N GLN A 272 27.01 23.49 11.21
CA GLN A 272 27.43 24.89 11.25
C GLN A 272 28.11 25.22 12.59
N ALA A 273 29.39 25.61 12.54
CA ALA A 273 30.08 26.15 13.71
C ALA A 273 29.43 27.48 14.13
N SER A 274 28.98 27.61 15.38
CA SER A 274 28.14 28.72 15.82
C SER A 274 28.91 30.07 15.85
N GLY A 275 28.37 31.09 15.20
CA GLY A 275 29.03 32.40 15.02
C GLY A 275 28.92 33.39 16.20
N GLN A 276 28.55 32.94 17.41
CA GLN A 276 28.26 33.83 18.54
C GLN A 276 29.47 34.15 19.46
N GLN A 277 30.69 33.87 19.02
CA GLN A 277 31.94 34.01 19.80
C GLN A 277 32.32 35.43 20.31
N LYS A 278 31.57 36.50 20.02
CA LYS A 278 32.09 37.88 20.20
C LYS A 278 31.57 38.67 21.40
N ARG A 279 30.86 38.07 22.36
CA ARG A 279 30.43 38.81 23.56
C ARG A 279 31.06 38.24 24.83
N PRO A 280 31.77 39.05 25.63
CA PRO A 280 32.19 38.65 26.96
C PRO A 280 30.95 38.58 27.86
N ILE A 281 30.74 37.42 28.48
CA ILE A 281 29.56 37.15 29.31
C ILE A 281 30.04 37.07 30.77
N PRO A 282 29.26 37.62 31.72
CA PRO A 282 29.65 37.77 33.11
C PRO A 282 29.96 36.44 33.80
N ALA A 283 30.85 36.52 34.79
CA ALA A 283 31.31 35.41 35.60
C ALA A 283 30.14 34.68 36.30
N LEU A 284 30.16 33.34 36.25
CA LEU A 284 29.15 32.48 36.83
C LEU A 284 29.45 32.21 38.32
N PRO A 285 28.43 32.10 39.18
CA PRO A 285 28.61 31.79 40.59
C PRO A 285 28.94 30.31 40.80
N GLU A 286 29.80 30.04 41.79
CA GLU A 286 30.21 28.69 42.19
C GLU A 286 29.01 27.90 42.73
N LEU A 287 28.78 26.71 42.17
CA LEU A 287 27.77 25.77 42.68
C LEU A 287 28.35 24.95 43.84
N PRO A 288 27.55 24.70 44.90
CA PRO A 288 28.01 23.96 46.07
C PRO A 288 28.22 22.48 45.74
N ALA A 289 29.41 21.96 46.08
CA ALA A 289 29.83 20.59 45.79
C ALA A 289 28.88 19.51 46.38
N ASP A 290 28.15 19.85 47.43
CA ASP A 290 27.23 18.94 48.12
C ASP A 290 26.02 18.57 47.25
N GLU A 291 25.51 19.50 46.42
CA GLU A 291 24.38 19.24 45.53
C GLU A 291 24.76 18.26 44.41
N VAL A 292 26.00 18.37 43.90
CA VAL A 292 26.53 17.47 42.87
C VAL A 292 26.63 16.04 43.39
N GLN A 293 27.15 15.86 44.60
CA GLN A 293 27.24 14.53 45.22
C GLN A 293 25.87 13.91 45.51
N GLN A 294 24.87 14.71 45.89
CA GLN A 294 23.51 14.21 46.08
C GLN A 294 22.93 13.71 44.76
N PHE A 295 23.13 14.47 43.68
CA PHE A 295 22.63 14.10 42.36
C PHE A 295 23.25 12.79 41.84
N GLU A 296 24.54 12.58 42.05
CA GLU A 296 25.23 11.33 41.71
C GLU A 296 24.63 10.11 42.44
N ARG A 297 24.29 10.25 43.72
CA ARG A 297 23.64 9.16 44.49
C ARG A 297 22.27 8.83 43.95
N VAL A 298 21.46 9.84 43.64
CA VAL A 298 20.11 9.66 43.06
C VAL A 298 20.20 8.92 41.72
N ILE A 299 21.15 9.27 40.86
CA ILE A 299 21.38 8.58 39.59
C ILE A 299 21.75 7.12 39.82
N ALA A 300 22.66 6.84 40.76
CA ALA A 300 23.11 5.49 41.04
C ALA A 300 21.97 4.59 41.56
N ASP A 301 21.09 5.12 42.41
CA ASP A 301 19.97 4.37 42.96
C ASP A 301 18.87 4.14 41.93
N LEU A 302 18.59 5.12 41.06
CA LEU A 302 17.67 4.95 39.93
C LEU A 302 18.17 3.86 38.96
N GLY A 303 19.49 3.83 38.71
CA GLY A 303 20.13 2.79 37.90
C GLY A 303 19.92 1.39 38.46
N LYS A 304 20.10 1.19 39.77
CA LYS A 304 19.87 -0.11 40.43
C LYS A 304 18.41 -0.56 40.30
N GLN A 305 17.46 0.37 40.46
CA GLN A 305 16.03 0.07 40.37
C GLN A 305 15.66 -0.41 38.95
N HIS A 306 16.10 0.30 37.91
CA HIS A 306 15.80 -0.09 36.52
C HIS A 306 16.41 -1.44 36.15
N VAL A 307 17.63 -1.75 36.62
CA VAL A 307 18.24 -3.06 36.39
C VAL A 307 17.44 -4.18 37.05
N ALA A 308 16.94 -3.96 38.27
CA ALA A 308 16.09 -4.93 38.97
C ALA A 308 14.76 -5.17 38.23
N ASP A 309 14.13 -4.12 37.70
CA ASP A 309 12.88 -4.24 36.95
C ASP A 309 13.07 -5.01 35.63
N LEU A 310 14.17 -4.77 34.90
CA LEU A 310 14.50 -5.53 33.68
C LEU A 310 14.70 -7.01 33.98
N GLN A 311 15.40 -7.36 35.06
CA GLN A 311 15.57 -8.75 35.49
C GLN A 311 14.23 -9.40 35.88
N ARG A 312 13.29 -8.64 36.44
CA ARG A 312 11.94 -9.14 36.76
C ARG A 312 11.17 -9.47 35.48
N LEU A 313 11.15 -8.55 34.51
CA LEU A 313 10.49 -8.75 33.22
C LEU A 313 11.05 -9.94 32.44
N GLU A 314 12.37 -10.15 32.48
CA GLU A 314 13.00 -11.32 31.86
C GLU A 314 12.48 -12.63 32.47
N LYS A 315 12.39 -12.72 33.80
CA LYS A 315 11.84 -13.89 34.50
C LYS A 315 10.38 -14.13 34.14
N GLU A 316 9.56 -13.07 34.14
CA GLU A 316 8.14 -13.15 33.73
C GLU A 316 8.00 -13.66 32.30
N HIS A 317 8.79 -13.12 31.36
CA HIS A 317 8.79 -13.56 29.96
C HIS A 317 9.17 -15.04 29.81
N LEU A 318 10.21 -15.49 30.51
CA LEU A 318 10.62 -16.91 30.51
C LEU A 318 9.51 -17.84 31.03
N THR A 319 8.79 -17.45 32.09
CA THR A 319 7.66 -18.24 32.61
C THR A 319 6.47 -18.28 31.64
N TRP A 320 6.15 -17.14 31.02
CA TRP A 320 5.12 -17.04 29.99
C TRP A 320 5.46 -17.90 28.78
N TRP A 321 6.71 -17.87 28.32
CA TRP A 321 7.18 -18.65 27.18
C TRP A 321 7.06 -20.16 27.45
N LYS A 322 7.49 -20.62 28.63
CA LYS A 322 7.32 -22.03 29.05
C LYS A 322 5.85 -22.44 29.06
N LYS A 323 4.94 -21.57 29.50
CA LYS A 323 3.49 -21.83 29.47
C LYS A 323 2.97 -21.93 28.04
N LYS A 324 3.43 -21.07 27.13
CA LYS A 324 3.07 -21.12 25.71
C LYS A 324 3.57 -22.38 25.01
N GLN A 325 4.82 -22.80 25.26
CA GLN A 325 5.34 -24.06 24.73
C GLN A 325 4.49 -25.26 25.18
N LYS A 326 4.04 -25.30 26.44
CA LYS A 326 3.12 -26.35 26.92
C LYS A 326 1.78 -26.34 26.18
N GLN A 327 1.19 -25.17 25.92
CA GLN A 327 -0.06 -25.05 25.15
C GLN A 327 0.10 -25.56 23.71
N ILE A 328 1.23 -25.24 23.07
CA ILE A 328 1.54 -25.70 21.72
C ILE A 328 1.68 -27.22 21.70
N HIS A 329 2.43 -27.81 22.64
CA HIS A 329 2.54 -29.27 22.73
C HIS A 329 1.20 -29.96 23.00
N GLN A 330 0.32 -29.37 23.82
CA GLN A 330 -1.01 -29.92 24.06
C GLN A 330 -1.88 -29.91 22.80
N ALA A 331 -1.84 -28.84 22.00
CA ALA A 331 -2.58 -28.77 20.75
C ALA A 331 -2.12 -29.83 19.73
N PHE A 332 -0.82 -30.10 19.65
CA PHE A 332 -0.28 -31.14 18.76
C PHE A 332 -0.51 -32.58 19.26
N ALA A 333 -0.74 -32.78 20.56
CA ALA A 333 -1.00 -34.10 21.12
C ALA A 333 -2.50 -34.49 21.06
N SER A 334 -3.39 -33.54 20.78
CA SER A 334 -4.84 -33.76 20.68
C SER A 334 -5.35 -34.01 19.25
N ASP A 335 -4.48 -33.93 18.25
CA ASP A 335 -4.73 -34.29 16.85
C ASP A 335 -4.30 -35.74 16.55
#